data_AF-A0A151ENP9-F1
#
_entry.id   AF-A0A151ENP9-F1
#
_cell.length_a   1.000
_cell.length_b   1.000
_cell.length_c   1.000
_cell.angle_alpha   90.00
_cell.angle_beta   90.00
_cell.angle_gamma   90.00
#
_symmetry.space_group_name_H-M   'P 1'
#
loop_
_entity.id
_entity.type
_entity.pdbx_description
1 polymer ?
#
loop_
_entity_poly.entity_id
_entity_poly.type
_entity_poly.pdbx_seq_one_letter_code
_entity_poly.pdbx_strand_id
1 'polypeptide(L)'
;MTKLLFESRHTCSICRLEDKDVQVHHIDGDPTNNKEENLIVLCLNCHSKVSRTGGLGRGYSIEELRLYKKEWINYCRADTFKEVSKIDENRICFVLMPFREPFNSYYEQIITKAIVNSGLLPLRSDEIFGTKSIVEDIYYYIKKSIVVIAELTTKNPNVLYELGLAHAIGKPVILITQNIDDVPFDLKHLRCIVYNTISPIWANELQANIEKAIQATIADVENKNLYPSIGLSIKDIKTNVLKSLSNLLFEEEIEEVLQYWRGYFLMDFHDFSEAISMFERYLKTHPKDDVTMYQIACCHAKLKDKDNMIQYLKSAINLNKENKNEAIHDEDFKEYWEDEDFKDLTC
;
A
#
# COMPACT_ATOMS: atom_id res chain seq x y z
N MET A 1 -16.60 -1.22 20.40
CA MET A 1 -15.79 -0.92 21.60
C MET A 1 -14.30 -0.92 21.33
N THR A 2 -13.75 -1.90 20.61
CA THR A 2 -12.29 -2.03 20.43
C THR A 2 -11.61 -0.91 19.65
N LYS A 3 -12.31 -0.31 18.67
CA LYS A 3 -11.84 0.88 17.93
C LYS A 3 -11.47 2.03 18.89
N LEU A 4 -12.35 2.36 19.84
CA LEU A 4 -12.14 3.48 20.75
C LEU A 4 -10.96 3.26 21.73
N LEU A 5 -10.81 2.03 22.24
CA LEU A 5 -9.64 1.66 23.07
C LEU A 5 -8.35 1.92 22.31
N PHE A 6 -8.34 1.59 21.03
CA PHE A 6 -7.20 1.82 20.16
C PHE A 6 -6.99 3.32 19.84
N GLU A 7 -8.02 4.08 19.47
CA GLU A 7 -7.95 5.54 19.25
C GLU A 7 -7.38 6.28 20.44
N SER A 8 -7.72 5.80 21.64
CA SER A 8 -7.26 6.36 22.91
C SER A 8 -5.88 5.83 23.32
N ARG A 9 -5.20 5.03 22.49
CA ARG A 9 -3.89 4.39 22.75
C ARG A 9 -3.88 3.52 24.01
N HIS A 10 -5.02 2.89 24.35
CA HIS A 10 -5.22 2.20 25.64
C HIS A 10 -4.94 3.08 26.86
N THR A 11 -5.07 4.40 26.70
CA THR A 11 -4.78 5.39 27.72
C THR A 11 -6.07 6.11 28.11
N CYS A 12 -6.22 6.40 29.40
CA CYS A 12 -7.37 7.11 29.92
C CYS A 12 -7.51 8.50 29.30
N SER A 13 -8.67 8.80 28.71
CA SER A 13 -8.95 10.11 28.07
C SER A 13 -8.90 11.29 29.05
N ILE A 14 -9.10 11.04 30.35
CA ILE A 14 -9.08 12.07 31.40
C ILE A 14 -7.64 12.31 31.89
N CYS A 15 -7.01 11.31 32.51
CA CYS A 15 -5.72 11.54 33.16
C CYS A 15 -4.51 11.36 32.23
N ARG A 16 -4.70 10.74 31.05
CA ARG A 16 -3.67 10.57 30.01
C ARG A 16 -2.39 9.86 30.48
N LEU A 17 -2.48 9.13 31.58
CA LEU A 17 -1.36 8.39 32.15
C LEU A 17 -1.31 7.01 31.50
N GLU A 18 -0.16 6.70 30.91
CA GLU A 18 0.18 5.41 30.33
C GLU A 18 0.27 4.31 31.42
N ASP A 19 0.30 3.04 31.00
CA ASP A 19 0.46 1.87 31.87
C ASP A 19 -0.61 1.69 32.96
N LYS A 20 -1.84 2.15 32.70
CA LYS A 20 -3.00 1.88 33.56
C LYS A 20 -3.97 0.94 32.89
N ASP A 21 -4.57 0.05 33.68
CA ASP A 21 -5.74 -0.70 33.24
C ASP A 21 -6.88 0.26 32.91
N VAL A 22 -7.38 0.16 31.69
CA VAL A 22 -8.47 0.98 31.15
C VAL A 22 -9.68 0.14 30.78
N GLN A 23 -10.85 0.77 30.85
CA GLN A 23 -12.11 0.20 30.40
C GLN A 23 -12.94 1.25 29.66
N VAL A 24 -13.87 0.77 28.83
CA VAL A 24 -14.81 1.64 28.12
C VAL A 24 -15.99 1.98 29.04
N HIS A 25 -16.37 3.24 29.06
CA HIS A 25 -17.51 3.78 29.80
C HIS A 25 -18.52 4.40 28.84
N HIS A 26 -19.81 4.18 29.11
CA HIS A 26 -20.93 4.84 28.42
C HIS A 26 -21.15 6.22 29.04
N ILE A 27 -20.92 7.27 28.27
CA ILE A 27 -20.93 8.67 28.72
C ILE A 27 -22.29 9.06 29.30
N ASP A 28 -23.38 8.61 28.68
CA ASP A 28 -24.75 8.85 29.15
C ASP A 28 -25.21 7.91 30.30
N GLY A 29 -24.38 6.94 30.67
CA GLY A 29 -24.71 5.92 31.67
C GLY A 29 -25.63 4.79 31.18
N ASP A 30 -26.07 4.81 29.91
CA ASP A 30 -26.88 3.75 29.31
C ASP A 30 -25.99 2.67 28.67
N PRO A 31 -25.89 1.47 29.26
CA PRO A 31 -25.04 0.40 28.75
C PRO A 31 -25.51 -0.15 27.39
N THR A 32 -26.73 0.16 26.96
CA THR A 32 -27.27 -0.27 25.66
C THR A 32 -26.86 0.66 24.51
N ASN A 33 -26.48 1.91 24.81
CA ASN A 33 -26.09 2.90 23.81
C ASN A 33 -24.61 2.76 23.41
N ASN A 34 -24.33 1.80 22.53
CA ASN A 34 -22.99 1.46 22.06
C ASN A 34 -22.48 2.34 20.91
N LYS A 35 -23.12 3.48 20.63
CA LYS A 35 -22.64 4.42 19.60
C LYS A 35 -21.25 4.94 19.98
N GLU A 36 -20.36 5.04 18.99
CA GLU A 36 -18.97 5.45 19.23
C GLU A 36 -18.89 6.78 19.98
N GLU A 37 -19.70 7.77 19.61
CA GLU A 37 -19.81 9.09 20.26
C GLU A 37 -20.17 9.02 21.76
N ASN A 38 -20.85 7.97 22.19
CA ASN A 38 -21.28 7.74 23.58
C ASN A 38 -20.26 6.95 24.41
N LEU A 39 -19.15 6.50 23.83
CA LEU A 39 -18.15 5.70 24.53
C LEU A 39 -16.91 6.54 24.86
N ILE A 40 -16.30 6.33 26.03
CA ILE A 40 -15.02 6.95 26.46
C ILE A 40 -14.11 5.92 27.14
N VAL A 41 -12.79 6.03 26.99
CA VAL A 41 -11.81 5.12 27.61
C VAL A 41 -11.27 5.71 28.90
N LEU A 42 -11.44 5.03 30.01
CA LEU A 42 -11.08 5.51 31.34
C LEU A 42 -10.25 4.49 32.11
N CYS A 43 -9.23 4.94 32.84
CA CYS A 43 -8.58 4.09 33.83
C CYS A 43 -9.54 3.82 35.01
N LEU A 44 -9.32 2.74 35.75
CA LEU A 44 -10.17 2.35 36.88
C LEU A 44 -10.42 3.49 37.88
N ASN A 45 -9.40 4.30 38.18
CA ASN A 45 -9.51 5.45 39.08
C ASN A 45 -10.43 6.55 38.53
N CYS A 46 -10.25 6.94 37.26
CA CYS A 46 -11.10 7.94 36.63
C CYS A 46 -12.52 7.43 36.42
N HIS A 47 -12.67 6.15 36.03
CA HIS A 47 -13.97 5.51 35.89
C HIS A 47 -14.77 5.55 37.20
N SER A 48 -14.11 5.25 38.33
CA SER A 48 -14.76 5.30 39.66
C SER A 48 -15.28 6.69 40.03
N LYS A 49 -14.69 7.77 39.50
CA LYS A 49 -15.14 9.15 39.75
C LYS A 49 -16.34 9.52 38.91
N VAL A 50 -16.44 8.97 37.70
CA VAL A 50 -17.55 9.20 36.77
C VAL A 50 -18.79 8.42 37.21
N SER A 51 -18.62 7.19 37.69
CA SER A 51 -19.75 6.35 38.14
C SER A 51 -20.30 6.69 39.53
N ARG A 52 -19.80 7.72 40.22
CA ARG A 52 -20.29 8.10 41.56
C ARG A 52 -21.61 8.87 41.47
N THR A 53 -22.69 8.25 41.92
CA THR A 53 -23.97 8.91 42.19
C THR A 53 -24.02 9.39 43.64
N GLY A 54 -23.61 10.64 43.90
CA GLY A 54 -23.73 11.28 45.22
C GLY A 54 -22.44 11.30 46.06
N GLY A 55 -22.08 12.50 46.55
CA GLY A 55 -20.92 12.79 47.38
C GLY A 55 -20.54 14.28 47.31
N LEU A 56 -19.78 14.79 48.29
CA LEU A 56 -19.35 16.21 48.38
C LEU A 56 -18.37 16.65 47.27
N GLY A 57 -17.88 15.72 46.45
CA GLY A 57 -17.01 16.00 45.31
C GLY A 57 -17.81 16.14 44.01
N ARG A 58 -17.50 17.17 43.20
CA ARG A 58 -18.11 17.36 41.88
C ARG A 58 -17.63 16.25 40.94
N GLY A 59 -18.53 15.36 40.52
CA GLY A 59 -18.28 14.39 39.45
C GLY A 59 -18.11 15.09 38.09
N TYR A 60 -17.69 14.34 37.06
CA TYR A 60 -17.59 14.86 35.70
C TYR A 60 -18.97 14.91 35.04
N SER A 61 -19.28 16.01 34.36
CA SER A 61 -20.48 16.13 33.52
C SER A 61 -20.31 15.36 32.21
N ILE A 62 -21.43 15.05 31.55
CA ILE A 62 -21.46 14.43 30.23
C ILE A 62 -20.65 15.25 29.21
N GLU A 63 -20.77 16.58 29.27
CA GLU A 63 -20.06 17.51 28.39
C GLU A 63 -18.55 17.48 28.65
N GLU A 64 -18.13 17.41 29.92
CA GLU A 64 -16.72 17.29 30.28
C GLU A 64 -16.12 15.99 29.73
N LEU A 65 -16.82 14.86 29.85
CA LEU A 65 -16.36 13.58 29.31
C LEU A 65 -16.21 13.63 27.79
N ARG A 66 -17.19 14.21 27.08
CA ARG A 66 -17.10 14.40 25.64
C ARG A 66 -15.90 15.27 25.26
N LEU A 67 -15.62 16.32 26.03
CA LEU A 67 -14.48 17.18 25.80
C LEU A 67 -13.15 16.46 26.02
N TYR A 68 -12.98 15.75 27.16
CA TYR A 68 -11.77 14.96 27.44
C TYR A 68 -11.49 13.92 26.36
N LYS A 69 -12.53 13.20 25.91
CA LYS A 69 -12.42 12.27 24.79
C LYS A 69 -11.94 12.97 23.54
N LYS A 70 -12.61 14.05 23.12
CA LYS A 70 -12.31 14.78 21.89
C LYS A 70 -10.87 15.30 21.89
N GLU A 71 -10.46 15.94 22.98
CA GLU A 71 -9.10 16.46 23.11
C GLU A 71 -8.04 15.36 23.06
N TRP A 72 -8.28 14.24 23.75
CA TRP A 72 -7.31 13.14 23.77
C TRP A 72 -7.14 12.49 22.40
N ILE A 73 -8.24 12.22 21.71
CA ILE A 73 -8.19 11.64 20.35
C ILE A 73 -7.48 12.60 19.39
N ASN A 74 -7.78 13.91 19.47
CA ASN A 74 -7.10 14.92 18.64
C ASN A 74 -5.59 15.00 18.94
N TYR A 75 -5.20 14.95 20.21
CA TYR A 75 -3.80 14.90 20.61
C TYR A 75 -3.11 13.66 20.04
N CYS A 76 -3.72 12.47 20.19
CA CYS A 76 -3.19 11.22 19.67
C CYS A 76 -2.97 11.25 18.16
N ARG A 77 -3.85 11.95 17.41
CA ARG A 77 -3.69 12.16 15.96
C ARG A 77 -2.54 13.15 15.66
N ALA A 78 -2.54 14.31 16.29
CA ALA A 78 -1.54 15.37 16.04
C ALA A 78 -0.11 14.93 16.38
N ASP A 79 0.04 14.09 17.41
CA ASP A 79 1.32 13.51 17.81
C ASP A 79 1.91 12.61 16.71
N THR A 80 1.08 11.78 16.06
CA THR A 80 1.50 10.96 14.91
C THR A 80 2.04 11.82 13.76
N PHE A 81 1.37 12.94 13.44
CA PHE A 81 1.83 13.87 12.38
C PHE A 81 3.19 14.50 12.67
N LYS A 82 3.49 14.82 13.94
CA LYS A 82 4.79 15.37 14.31
C LYS A 82 5.91 14.36 14.10
N GLU A 83 5.69 13.10 14.41
CA GLU A 83 6.69 12.05 14.17
C GLU A 83 6.91 11.79 12.68
N VAL A 84 5.85 11.77 11.87
CA VAL A 84 5.95 11.66 10.40
C VAL A 84 6.87 12.73 9.80
N SER A 85 6.77 13.98 10.27
CA SER A 85 7.58 15.10 9.73
C SER A 85 9.09 14.98 9.93
N LYS A 86 9.55 14.05 10.79
CA LYS A 86 10.98 13.80 11.05
C LYS A 86 11.54 12.66 10.19
N ILE A 87 10.69 11.92 9.49
CA ILE A 87 11.07 10.75 8.71
C ILE A 87 11.52 11.20 7.32
N ASP A 88 12.58 10.58 6.80
CA ASP A 88 13.04 10.77 5.42
C ASP A 88 11.93 10.39 4.43
N GLU A 89 11.57 11.31 3.55
CA GLU A 89 10.52 11.17 2.54
C GLU A 89 10.76 10.00 1.55
N ASN A 90 11.99 9.50 1.46
CA ASN A 90 12.34 8.37 0.61
C ASN A 90 12.22 7.01 1.33
N ARG A 91 12.00 6.98 2.64
CA ARG A 91 11.84 5.74 3.43
C ARG A 91 10.38 5.30 3.50
N ILE A 92 9.79 5.01 2.35
CA ILE A 92 8.35 4.75 2.21
C ILE A 92 8.01 3.31 2.60
N CYS A 93 6.92 3.13 3.35
CA CYS A 93 6.17 1.88 3.46
C CYS A 93 4.83 2.05 2.73
N PHE A 94 4.64 1.31 1.64
CA PHE A 94 3.42 1.42 0.83
C PHE A 94 2.34 0.46 1.33
N VAL A 95 1.09 0.92 1.42
CA VAL A 95 -0.01 0.15 2.01
C VAL A 95 -1.10 -0.12 0.99
N LEU A 96 -1.31 -1.41 0.72
CA LEU A 96 -2.36 -1.93 -0.17
C LEU A 96 -3.53 -2.41 0.69
N MET A 97 -4.66 -1.72 0.63
CA MET A 97 -5.81 -2.07 1.46
C MET A 97 -7.14 -1.52 0.92
N PRO A 98 -8.29 -2.07 1.35
CA PRO A 98 -9.59 -1.51 0.97
C PRO A 98 -9.84 -0.11 1.58
N PHE A 99 -10.35 0.83 0.77
CA PHE A 99 -10.66 2.21 1.20
C PHE A 99 -12.07 2.34 1.79
N ARG A 100 -12.37 1.57 2.83
CA ARG A 100 -13.69 1.58 3.49
C ARG A 100 -13.56 1.30 4.97
N GLU A 101 -14.56 1.66 5.75
CA GLU A 101 -14.62 1.20 7.14
C GLU A 101 -14.80 -0.33 7.22
N PRO A 102 -14.21 -1.00 8.23
CA PRO A 102 -13.41 -0.43 9.31
C PRO A 102 -11.91 -0.20 8.95
N PHE A 103 -11.50 -0.54 7.73
CA PHE A 103 -10.10 -0.49 7.29
C PHE A 103 -9.52 0.92 7.28
N ASN A 104 -10.29 1.96 6.98
CA ASN A 104 -9.83 3.35 7.12
C ASN A 104 -9.40 3.66 8.56
N SER A 105 -10.23 3.31 9.55
CA SER A 105 -9.86 3.43 10.96
C SER A 105 -8.61 2.60 11.29
N TYR A 106 -8.44 1.42 10.71
CA TYR A 106 -7.28 0.57 10.98
C TYR A 106 -6.00 1.14 10.36
N TYR A 107 -6.09 1.72 9.18
CA TYR A 107 -4.99 2.43 8.53
C TYR A 107 -4.50 3.57 9.40
N GLU A 108 -5.37 4.55 9.64
CA GLU A 108 -5.03 5.82 10.30
C GLU A 108 -4.44 5.58 11.69
N GLN A 109 -4.98 4.59 12.40
CA GLN A 109 -4.72 4.45 13.81
C GLN A 109 -3.63 3.38 14.05
N ILE A 110 -3.73 2.23 13.37
CA ILE A 110 -2.89 1.05 13.68
C ILE A 110 -1.70 0.98 12.74
N ILE A 111 -1.98 0.90 11.44
CA ILE A 111 -0.95 0.62 10.42
C ILE A 111 -0.01 1.82 10.30
N THR A 112 -0.53 3.03 10.18
CA THR A 112 0.24 4.28 10.15
C THR A 112 1.16 4.39 11.36
N LYS A 113 0.66 4.07 12.56
CA LYS A 113 1.47 4.14 13.78
C LYS A 113 2.59 3.11 13.80
N ALA A 114 2.30 1.86 13.39
CA ALA A 114 3.32 0.82 13.29
C ALA A 114 4.44 1.19 12.30
N ILE A 115 4.06 1.78 11.16
CA ILE A 115 4.99 2.25 10.13
C ILE A 115 5.87 3.40 10.66
N VAL A 116 5.26 4.42 11.26
CA VAL A 116 5.96 5.60 11.80
C VAL A 116 6.90 5.21 12.93
N ASN A 117 6.44 4.37 13.87
CA ASN A 117 7.28 3.84 14.94
C ASN A 117 8.48 3.03 14.41
N SER A 118 8.35 2.49 13.19
CA SER A 118 9.42 1.78 12.52
C SER A 118 10.37 2.68 11.70
N GLY A 119 10.18 4.00 11.77
CA GLY A 119 11.01 4.99 11.07
C GLY A 119 10.77 5.04 9.55
N LEU A 120 9.55 4.67 9.12
CA LEU A 120 9.13 4.72 7.72
C LEU A 120 7.96 5.69 7.51
N LEU A 121 7.83 6.22 6.30
CA LEU A 121 6.73 7.07 5.88
C LEU A 121 5.56 6.21 5.37
N PRO A 122 4.39 6.22 6.03
CA PRO A 122 3.22 5.51 5.51
C PRO A 122 2.67 6.23 4.28
N LEU A 123 2.36 5.47 3.23
CA LEU A 123 1.66 5.95 2.06
C LEU A 123 0.65 4.89 1.60
N ARG A 124 -0.62 5.27 1.48
CA ARG A 124 -1.68 4.39 0.98
C ARG A 124 -2.07 4.75 -0.46
N SER A 125 -2.52 3.77 -1.23
CA SER A 125 -2.76 3.93 -2.68
C SER A 125 -3.81 5.00 -3.04
N ASP A 126 -4.77 5.32 -2.18
CA ASP A 126 -5.74 6.41 -2.40
C ASP A 126 -5.23 7.81 -2.04
N GLU A 127 -4.08 7.92 -1.37
CA GLU A 127 -3.46 9.21 -1.01
C GLU A 127 -2.60 9.78 -2.15
N ILE A 128 -2.47 9.03 -3.25
CA ILE A 128 -1.70 9.45 -4.42
C ILE A 128 -2.58 10.34 -5.30
N PHE A 129 -2.26 11.64 -5.32
CA PHE A 129 -2.89 12.61 -6.20
C PHE A 129 -1.98 12.87 -7.41
N GLY A 130 -2.37 12.38 -8.59
CA GLY A 130 -1.59 12.50 -9.83
C GLY A 130 -2.44 12.76 -11.07
N THR A 131 -1.84 13.29 -12.13
CA THR A 131 -2.46 13.45 -13.46
C THR A 131 -2.23 12.23 -14.36
N LYS A 132 -1.52 11.22 -13.88
CA LYS A 132 -1.18 9.97 -14.59
C LYS A 132 -2.22 8.88 -14.33
N SER A 133 -2.14 7.76 -15.05
CA SER A 133 -3.02 6.62 -14.78
C SER A 133 -2.79 6.11 -13.35
N ILE A 134 -3.86 5.80 -12.61
CA ILE A 134 -3.80 5.36 -11.19
C ILE A 134 -2.82 4.19 -11.01
N VAL A 135 -2.68 3.34 -12.02
CA VAL A 135 -1.81 2.16 -11.97
C VAL A 135 -0.32 2.51 -12.14
N GLU A 136 0.04 3.52 -12.93
CA GLU A 136 1.44 4.01 -13.03
C GLU A 136 1.95 4.50 -11.70
N ASP A 137 1.13 5.27 -11.01
CA ASP A 137 1.43 5.80 -9.70
C ASP A 137 1.61 4.66 -8.68
N ILE A 138 0.69 3.68 -8.67
CA ILE A 138 0.80 2.47 -7.84
C ILE A 138 2.11 1.73 -8.12
N TYR A 139 2.43 1.44 -9.40
CA TYR A 139 3.67 0.75 -9.77
C TYR A 139 4.90 1.53 -9.29
N TYR A 140 4.92 2.85 -9.52
CA TYR A 140 6.00 3.73 -9.08
C TYR A 140 6.22 3.67 -7.57
N TYR A 141 5.16 3.79 -6.77
CA TYR A 141 5.27 3.78 -5.31
C TYR A 141 5.56 2.41 -4.72
N ILE A 142 5.07 1.32 -5.34
CA ILE A 142 5.51 -0.03 -5.00
C ILE A 142 7.03 -0.13 -5.22
N LYS A 143 7.53 0.26 -6.40
CA LYS A 143 8.97 0.20 -6.73
C LYS A 143 9.81 1.04 -5.78
N LYS A 144 9.36 2.25 -5.44
CA LYS A 144 10.05 3.20 -4.55
C LYS A 144 10.05 2.79 -3.07
N SER A 145 9.02 2.08 -2.61
CA SER A 145 8.89 1.68 -1.20
C SER A 145 10.00 0.74 -0.72
N ILE A 146 10.34 0.79 0.56
CA ILE A 146 11.25 -0.18 1.20
C ILE A 146 10.52 -1.52 1.40
N VAL A 147 9.26 -1.45 1.83
CA VAL A 147 8.41 -2.59 2.12
C VAL A 147 6.96 -2.24 1.80
N VAL A 148 6.18 -3.25 1.42
CA VAL A 148 4.75 -3.14 1.17
C VAL A 148 3.98 -3.88 2.28
N ILE A 149 2.87 -3.32 2.75
CA ILE A 149 1.89 -4.03 3.59
C ILE A 149 0.65 -4.29 2.74
N ALA A 150 0.18 -5.53 2.71
CA ALA A 150 -1.04 -5.90 1.98
C ALA A 150 -2.10 -6.47 2.93
N GLU A 151 -3.27 -5.83 2.97
CA GLU A 151 -4.43 -6.27 3.75
C GLU A 151 -5.38 -7.11 2.92
N LEU A 152 -5.34 -8.43 3.16
CA LEU A 152 -6.04 -9.45 2.39
C LEU A 152 -7.45 -9.77 2.89
N THR A 153 -7.88 -9.21 4.02
CA THR A 153 -9.25 -9.43 4.52
C THR A 153 -10.30 -9.12 3.45
N THR A 154 -11.33 -9.98 3.36
CA THR A 154 -12.41 -9.92 2.35
C THR A 154 -12.00 -10.18 0.90
N LYS A 155 -10.77 -10.65 0.62
CA LYS A 155 -10.29 -10.97 -0.74
C LYS A 155 -10.45 -9.79 -1.70
N ASN A 156 -10.10 -8.59 -1.25
CA ASN A 156 -10.29 -7.41 -2.08
C ASN A 156 -9.49 -7.54 -3.38
N PRO A 157 -10.17 -7.45 -4.53
CA PRO A 157 -9.52 -7.57 -5.81
C PRO A 157 -8.36 -6.64 -6.12
N ASN A 158 -8.53 -5.36 -5.80
CA ASN A 158 -7.57 -4.32 -6.12
C ASN A 158 -6.29 -4.58 -5.32
N VAL A 159 -6.45 -4.93 -4.04
CA VAL A 159 -5.32 -5.31 -3.19
C VAL A 159 -4.60 -6.55 -3.73
N LEU A 160 -5.32 -7.55 -4.23
CA LEU A 160 -4.71 -8.74 -4.83
C LEU A 160 -3.96 -8.42 -6.13
N TYR A 161 -4.48 -7.50 -6.95
CA TYR A 161 -3.81 -7.02 -8.14
C TYR A 161 -2.51 -6.27 -7.81
N GLU A 162 -2.58 -5.30 -6.91
CA GLU A 162 -1.44 -4.52 -6.43
C GLU A 162 -0.39 -5.42 -5.75
N LEU A 163 -0.85 -6.43 -4.99
CA LEU A 163 0.02 -7.44 -4.39
C LEU A 163 0.74 -8.27 -5.45
N GLY A 164 0.02 -8.66 -6.51
CA GLY A 164 0.58 -9.31 -7.68
C GLY A 164 1.72 -8.50 -8.28
N LEU A 165 1.53 -7.19 -8.45
CA LEU A 165 2.56 -6.25 -8.92
C LEU A 165 3.76 -6.16 -7.96
N ALA A 166 3.52 -6.07 -6.64
CA ALA A 166 4.58 -6.03 -5.64
C ALA A 166 5.45 -7.29 -5.65
N HIS A 167 4.83 -8.47 -5.73
CA HIS A 167 5.53 -9.75 -5.84
C HIS A 167 6.30 -9.88 -7.16
N ALA A 168 5.68 -9.43 -8.25
CA ALA A 168 6.29 -9.32 -9.55
C ALA A 168 7.61 -8.55 -9.50
N ILE A 169 7.64 -7.39 -8.87
CA ILE A 169 8.85 -6.55 -8.77
C ILE A 169 9.87 -7.12 -7.76
N GLY A 170 9.53 -8.18 -7.03
CA GLY A 170 10.36 -8.73 -5.96
C GLY A 170 10.42 -7.82 -4.72
N LYS A 171 9.41 -6.96 -4.54
CA LYS A 171 9.32 -6.08 -3.37
C LYS A 171 8.98 -6.92 -2.13
N PRO A 172 9.64 -6.72 -0.97
CA PRO A 172 9.23 -7.38 0.27
C PRO A 172 7.82 -6.97 0.66
N VAL A 173 6.97 -7.96 0.96
CA VAL A 173 5.58 -7.74 1.35
C VAL A 173 5.28 -8.38 2.69
N ILE A 174 4.66 -7.61 3.59
CA ILE A 174 4.08 -8.08 4.84
C ILE A 174 2.59 -8.29 4.61
N LEU A 175 2.14 -9.54 4.68
CA LEU A 175 0.74 -9.91 4.52
C LEU A 175 0.01 -9.83 5.86
N ILE A 176 -1.12 -9.12 5.91
CA ILE A 176 -2.01 -9.09 7.07
C ILE A 176 -3.41 -9.56 6.66
N THR A 177 -4.15 -10.15 7.60
CA THR A 177 -5.55 -10.60 7.37
C THR A 177 -6.30 -10.85 8.67
N GLN A 178 -7.62 -10.69 8.68
CA GLN A 178 -8.48 -11.13 9.78
C GLN A 178 -8.76 -12.64 9.75
N ASN A 179 -8.75 -13.22 8.56
CA ASN A 179 -9.10 -14.61 8.36
C ASN A 179 -8.16 -15.24 7.33
N ILE A 180 -7.47 -16.30 7.71
CA ILE A 180 -6.55 -17.01 6.81
C ILE A 180 -7.24 -17.57 5.57
N ASP A 181 -8.57 -17.77 5.60
CA ASP A 181 -9.34 -18.19 4.43
C ASP A 181 -9.56 -17.09 3.38
N ASP A 182 -9.29 -15.85 3.75
CA ASP A 182 -9.23 -14.72 2.82
C ASP A 182 -7.91 -14.70 2.04
N VAL A 183 -6.89 -15.41 2.50
CA VAL A 183 -5.61 -15.51 1.78
C VAL A 183 -5.73 -16.53 0.64
N PRO A 184 -5.42 -16.15 -0.62
CA PRO A 184 -5.37 -17.09 -1.74
C PRO A 184 -4.49 -18.30 -1.43
N PHE A 185 -4.89 -19.49 -1.90
CA PHE A 185 -4.20 -20.75 -1.61
C PHE A 185 -2.69 -20.66 -1.86
N ASP A 186 -2.32 -20.05 -2.97
CA ASP A 186 -0.93 -19.91 -3.40
C ASP A 186 -0.12 -18.96 -2.51
N LEU A 187 -0.75 -18.16 -1.65
CA LEU A 187 -0.10 -17.27 -0.69
C LEU A 187 -0.12 -17.82 0.75
N LYS A 188 -0.93 -18.85 1.04
CA LYS A 188 -1.07 -19.40 2.40
C LYS A 188 0.21 -20.00 2.98
N HIS A 189 1.18 -20.36 2.13
CA HIS A 189 2.49 -20.85 2.56
C HIS A 189 3.43 -19.72 3.01
N LEU A 190 3.09 -18.47 2.70
CA LEU A 190 3.81 -17.29 3.17
C LEU A 190 3.37 -16.90 4.57
N ARG A 191 4.27 -16.24 5.28
CA ARG A 191 3.99 -15.74 6.63
C ARG A 191 2.95 -14.63 6.55
N CYS A 192 1.77 -14.87 7.11
CA CYS A 192 0.70 -13.88 7.24
C CYS A 192 0.51 -13.52 8.71
N ILE A 193 0.37 -12.23 9.02
CA ILE A 193 -0.06 -11.76 10.34
C ILE A 193 -1.58 -11.86 10.38
N VAL A 194 -2.08 -12.86 11.12
CA VAL A 194 -3.52 -13.04 11.33
C VAL A 194 -3.94 -12.27 12.59
N TYR A 195 -4.95 -11.41 12.49
CA TYR A 195 -5.44 -10.61 13.61
C TYR A 195 -6.93 -10.82 13.87
N ASN A 196 -7.34 -10.86 15.13
CA ASN A 196 -8.72 -11.17 15.51
C ASN A 196 -9.37 -10.00 16.25
N THR A 197 -10.34 -9.35 15.60
CA THR A 197 -11.01 -8.15 16.13
C THR A 197 -11.87 -8.38 17.38
N ILE A 198 -12.07 -9.65 17.78
CA ILE A 198 -12.77 -10.03 19.02
C ILE A 198 -11.88 -9.78 20.26
N SER A 199 -10.56 -9.91 20.15
CA SER A 199 -9.65 -9.70 21.28
C SER A 199 -9.65 -8.23 21.71
N PRO A 200 -9.79 -7.88 23.00
CA PRO A 200 -9.85 -6.48 23.43
C PRO A 200 -8.56 -5.69 23.14
N ILE A 201 -7.43 -6.39 22.96
CA ILE A 201 -6.11 -5.81 22.70
C ILE A 201 -5.62 -6.03 21.26
N TRP A 202 -6.47 -6.55 20.37
CA TRP A 202 -6.10 -7.00 19.02
C TRP A 202 -5.34 -5.94 18.23
N ALA A 203 -5.69 -4.68 18.42
CA ALA A 203 -5.14 -3.59 17.66
C ALA A 203 -3.71 -3.24 18.12
N ASN A 204 -3.41 -3.37 19.43
CA ASN A 204 -2.03 -3.28 19.92
C ASN A 204 -1.20 -4.48 19.46
N GLU A 205 -1.78 -5.68 19.46
CA GLU A 205 -1.10 -6.90 18.98
C GLU A 205 -0.78 -6.79 17.49
N LEU A 206 -1.73 -6.33 16.67
CA LEU A 206 -1.53 -6.09 15.25
C LEU A 206 -0.43 -5.04 15.02
N GLN A 207 -0.50 -3.90 15.71
CA GLN A 207 0.53 -2.85 15.61
C GLN A 207 1.93 -3.41 15.92
N ALA A 208 2.10 -4.09 17.05
CA ALA A 208 3.38 -4.64 17.47
C ALA A 208 3.90 -5.74 16.53
N ASN A 209 3.00 -6.54 15.94
CA ASN A 209 3.37 -7.56 14.98
C ASN A 209 3.80 -6.95 13.63
N ILE A 210 3.13 -5.89 13.18
CA ILE A 210 3.53 -5.13 11.99
C ILE A 210 4.90 -4.48 12.23
N GLU A 211 5.11 -3.80 13.36
CA GLU A 211 6.40 -3.19 13.72
C GLU A 211 7.54 -4.23 13.67
N LYS A 212 7.35 -5.39 14.30
CA LYS A 212 8.35 -6.48 14.28
C LYS A 212 8.63 -6.98 12.85
N ALA A 213 7.59 -7.11 12.03
CA ALA A 213 7.75 -7.57 10.65
C ALA A 213 8.48 -6.54 9.78
N ILE A 214 8.17 -5.25 9.94
CA ILE A 214 8.87 -4.15 9.25
C ILE A 214 10.35 -4.14 9.64
N GLN A 215 10.66 -4.19 10.94
CA GLN A 215 12.05 -4.16 11.41
C GLN A 215 12.87 -5.35 10.91
N ALA A 216 12.29 -6.56 10.93
CA ALA A 216 12.93 -7.74 10.36
C ALA A 216 13.19 -7.57 8.85
N THR A 217 12.21 -7.03 8.13
CA THR A 217 12.32 -6.79 6.68
C THR A 217 13.39 -5.74 6.35
N ILE A 218 13.44 -4.62 7.09
CA ILE A 218 14.48 -3.59 6.91
C ILE A 218 15.86 -4.19 7.15
N ALA A 219 16.04 -4.96 8.23
CA ALA A 219 17.31 -5.59 8.55
C ALA A 219 17.76 -6.56 7.44
N ASP A 220 16.86 -7.34 6.86
CA ASP A 220 17.19 -8.25 5.76
C ASP A 220 17.58 -7.49 4.48
N VAL A 221 16.85 -6.42 4.14
CA VAL A 221 17.15 -5.55 2.99
C VAL A 221 18.53 -4.88 3.16
N GLU A 222 18.83 -4.32 4.33
CA GLU A 222 20.10 -3.63 4.62
C GLU A 222 21.29 -4.59 4.64
N ASN A 223 21.11 -5.82 5.12
CA ASN A 223 22.16 -6.84 5.14
C ASN A 223 22.42 -7.49 3.76
N LYS A 224 21.72 -7.06 2.70
CA LYS A 224 21.75 -7.69 1.36
C LYS A 224 21.52 -9.20 1.42
N ASN A 225 20.81 -9.68 2.45
CA ASN A 225 20.23 -11.01 2.40
C ASN A 225 19.16 -10.91 1.33
N LEU A 226 19.53 -11.21 0.07
CA LEU A 226 18.57 -11.27 -1.02
C LEU A 226 17.42 -12.15 -0.55
N TYR A 227 16.21 -11.60 -0.48
CA TYR A 227 15.06 -12.45 -0.56
C TYR A 227 15.08 -13.06 -1.96
N PRO A 228 15.25 -14.38 -2.13
CA PRO A 228 14.69 -15.00 -3.30
C PRO A 228 13.19 -14.74 -3.19
N SER A 229 12.66 -13.97 -4.11
CA SER A 229 11.25 -13.68 -4.22
C SER A 229 10.49 -15.00 -4.26
N ILE A 230 9.99 -15.39 -3.09
CA ILE A 230 8.96 -16.41 -2.91
C ILE A 230 9.49 -17.81 -3.31
N GLY A 231 9.16 -18.87 -2.57
CA GLY A 231 9.39 -20.25 -3.04
C GLY A 231 8.54 -20.63 -4.26
N LEU A 232 8.12 -19.65 -5.06
CA LEU A 232 7.29 -19.78 -6.24
C LEU A 232 8.18 -19.63 -7.47
N SER A 233 8.07 -20.58 -8.39
CA SER A 233 8.70 -20.40 -9.69
C SER A 233 8.02 -19.23 -10.43
N ILE A 234 8.71 -18.62 -11.39
CA ILE A 234 8.15 -17.60 -12.30
C ILE A 234 6.81 -18.04 -12.91
N LYS A 235 6.63 -19.35 -13.10
CA LYS A 235 5.39 -19.95 -13.59
C LYS A 235 4.23 -19.77 -12.61
N ASP A 236 4.48 -19.83 -11.31
CA ASP A 236 3.47 -19.74 -10.26
C ASP A 236 3.06 -18.27 -10.04
N ILE A 237 3.99 -17.31 -10.13
CA ILE A 237 3.67 -15.87 -10.15
C ILE A 237 2.80 -15.54 -11.37
N LYS A 238 3.20 -15.98 -12.57
CA LYS A 238 2.40 -15.83 -13.80
C LYS A 238 1.00 -16.45 -13.63
N THR A 239 0.91 -17.64 -13.03
CA THR A 239 -0.37 -18.33 -12.83
C THR A 239 -1.27 -17.62 -11.83
N ASN A 240 -0.73 -17.11 -10.72
CA ASN A 240 -1.52 -16.50 -9.65
C ASN A 240 -2.03 -15.10 -9.99
N VAL A 241 -1.21 -14.30 -10.68
CA VAL A 241 -1.65 -13.01 -11.23
C VAL A 241 -2.78 -13.25 -12.24
N LEU A 242 -2.58 -14.13 -13.22
CA LEU A 242 -3.58 -14.42 -14.26
C LEU A 242 -4.87 -15.04 -13.70
N LYS A 243 -4.77 -15.92 -12.68
CA LYS A 243 -5.92 -16.57 -12.04
C LYS A 243 -6.69 -15.63 -11.11
N SER A 244 -6.01 -14.65 -10.51
CA SER A 244 -6.67 -13.59 -9.75
C SER A 244 -7.43 -12.65 -10.69
N LEU A 245 -6.88 -12.37 -11.87
CA LEU A 245 -7.51 -11.57 -12.91
C LEU A 245 -8.72 -12.25 -13.55
N SER A 246 -8.67 -13.57 -13.77
CA SER A 246 -9.77 -14.31 -14.41
C SER A 246 -11.01 -14.48 -13.53
N ASN A 247 -10.86 -14.40 -12.21
CA ASN A 247 -11.95 -14.66 -11.26
C ASN A 247 -12.76 -13.42 -10.89
N LEU A 248 -12.37 -12.25 -11.41
CA LEU A 248 -12.68 -11.01 -10.72
C LEU A 248 -13.79 -10.20 -11.35
N LEU A 249 -13.82 -9.99 -12.67
CA LEU A 249 -14.88 -9.22 -13.33
C LEU A 249 -14.94 -9.61 -14.82
N PHE A 250 -16.16 -9.66 -15.39
CA PHE A 250 -16.38 -9.56 -16.83
C PHE A 250 -16.52 -8.07 -17.20
N GLU A 251 -15.72 -7.61 -18.15
CA GLU A 251 -16.05 -6.73 -19.30
C GLU A 251 -14.73 -6.21 -19.91
N GLU A 252 -14.69 -6.09 -21.24
CA GLU A 252 -13.50 -6.03 -22.12
C GLU A 252 -12.51 -4.87 -21.82
N GLU A 253 -12.88 -3.87 -21.00
CA GLU A 253 -12.06 -2.69 -20.68
C GLU A 253 -10.84 -2.97 -19.78
N ILE A 254 -10.85 -4.05 -18.98
CA ILE A 254 -9.72 -4.39 -18.07
C ILE A 254 -8.60 -5.15 -18.79
N GLU A 255 -8.90 -5.85 -19.89
CA GLU A 255 -7.90 -6.62 -20.63
C GLU A 255 -6.86 -5.71 -21.28
N GLU A 256 -7.26 -4.50 -21.68
CA GLU A 256 -6.39 -3.49 -22.29
C GLU A 256 -5.36 -2.97 -21.29
N VAL A 257 -5.81 -2.50 -20.13
CA VAL A 257 -4.94 -2.03 -19.05
C VAL A 257 -4.00 -3.16 -18.60
N LEU A 258 -4.52 -4.39 -18.51
CA LEU A 258 -3.72 -5.55 -18.15
C LEU A 258 -2.61 -5.86 -19.17
N GLN A 259 -2.89 -5.73 -20.48
CA GLN A 259 -1.89 -5.95 -21.53
C GLN A 259 -0.75 -4.95 -21.42
N TYR A 260 -1.07 -3.67 -21.22
CA TYR A 260 -0.08 -2.62 -21.00
C TYR A 260 0.86 -2.95 -19.82
N TRP A 261 0.29 -3.24 -18.64
CA TRP A 261 1.08 -3.55 -17.44
C TRP A 261 1.87 -4.85 -17.55
N ARG A 262 1.32 -5.84 -18.26
CA ARG A 262 2.03 -7.08 -18.51
C ARG A 262 3.25 -6.86 -19.40
N GLY A 263 3.20 -5.94 -20.35
CA GLY A 263 4.35 -5.54 -21.16
C GLY A 263 5.50 -5.00 -20.30
N TYR A 264 5.22 -4.01 -19.45
CA TYR A 264 6.22 -3.44 -18.54
C TYR A 264 6.82 -4.49 -17.59
N PHE A 265 5.97 -5.34 -17.03
CA PHE A 265 6.44 -6.44 -16.19
C PHE A 265 7.40 -7.36 -16.94
N LEU A 266 7.10 -7.72 -18.19
CA LEU A 266 7.97 -8.58 -18.98
C LEU A 266 9.31 -7.92 -19.32
N MET A 267 9.34 -6.59 -19.50
CA MET A 267 10.58 -5.83 -19.67
C MET A 267 11.49 -5.90 -18.44
N ASP A 268 10.94 -5.70 -17.24
CA ASP A 268 11.67 -5.82 -15.97
C ASP A 268 12.31 -7.22 -15.80
N PHE A 269 11.72 -8.24 -16.44
CA PHE A 269 12.19 -9.62 -16.44
C PHE A 269 13.05 -10.00 -17.66
N HIS A 270 13.40 -9.03 -18.50
CA HIS A 270 14.16 -9.23 -19.75
C HIS A 270 13.49 -10.19 -20.76
N ASP A 271 12.18 -10.40 -20.67
CA ASP A 271 11.38 -11.18 -21.63
C ASP A 271 10.80 -10.24 -22.71
N PHE A 272 11.72 -9.58 -23.43
CA PHE A 272 11.39 -8.49 -24.33
C PHE A 272 10.47 -8.90 -25.50
N SER A 273 10.59 -10.14 -26.00
CA SER A 273 9.75 -10.61 -27.10
C SER A 273 8.29 -10.75 -26.70
N GLU A 274 8.01 -11.29 -25.51
CA GLU A 274 6.64 -11.37 -25.01
C GLU A 274 6.13 -9.97 -24.60
N ALA A 275 7.01 -9.10 -24.07
CA ALA A 275 6.66 -7.72 -23.76
C ALA A 275 6.13 -6.97 -24.99
N ILE A 276 6.84 -7.07 -26.12
CA ILE A 276 6.43 -6.53 -27.42
C ILE A 276 5.04 -7.05 -27.79
N SER A 277 4.81 -8.37 -27.68
CA SER A 277 3.49 -8.95 -28.04
C SER A 277 2.34 -8.37 -27.21
N MET A 278 2.58 -8.08 -25.92
CA MET A 278 1.56 -7.47 -25.06
C MET A 278 1.29 -6.02 -25.44
N PHE A 279 2.35 -5.24 -25.67
CA PHE A 279 2.23 -3.85 -26.10
C PHE A 279 1.60 -3.70 -27.49
N GLU A 280 1.93 -4.57 -28.44
CA GLU A 280 1.31 -4.58 -29.76
C GLU A 280 -0.19 -4.87 -29.69
N ARG A 281 -0.61 -5.77 -28.78
CA ARG A 281 -2.04 -6.01 -28.56
C ARG A 281 -2.73 -4.78 -27.98
N TYR A 282 -2.10 -4.11 -27.02
CA TYR A 282 -2.60 -2.87 -26.44
C TYR A 282 -2.73 -1.75 -27.48
N LEU A 283 -1.72 -1.58 -28.35
CA LEU A 283 -1.75 -0.59 -29.44
C LEU A 283 -2.85 -0.83 -30.48
N LYS A 284 -3.45 -2.04 -30.56
CA LYS A 284 -4.60 -2.26 -31.45
C LYS A 284 -5.80 -1.42 -31.05
N THR A 285 -5.98 -1.18 -29.75
CA THR A 285 -7.08 -0.34 -29.24
C THR A 285 -6.60 1.07 -28.87
N HIS A 286 -5.29 1.25 -28.66
CA HIS A 286 -4.65 2.54 -28.36
C HIS A 286 -3.61 2.96 -29.42
N PRO A 287 -3.96 3.10 -30.71
CA PRO A 287 -2.99 3.24 -31.80
C PRO A 287 -2.21 4.57 -31.83
N LYS A 288 -2.49 5.49 -30.90
CA LYS A 288 -1.82 6.79 -30.79
C LYS A 288 -1.09 6.97 -29.45
N ASP A 289 -0.92 5.89 -28.68
CA ASP A 289 -0.14 5.95 -27.45
C ASP A 289 1.36 5.91 -27.75
N ASP A 290 2.00 7.08 -27.68
CA ASP A 290 3.42 7.23 -27.97
C ASP A 290 4.30 6.53 -26.94
N VAL A 291 3.86 6.47 -25.67
CA VAL A 291 4.59 5.83 -24.58
C VAL A 291 4.76 4.35 -24.86
N THR A 292 3.68 3.64 -25.20
CA THR A 292 3.78 2.21 -25.54
C THR A 292 4.65 1.96 -26.78
N MET A 293 4.54 2.80 -27.81
CA MET A 293 5.43 2.69 -28.99
C MET A 293 6.90 2.87 -28.63
N TYR A 294 7.20 3.80 -27.74
CA TYR A 294 8.55 4.02 -27.22
C TYR A 294 9.06 2.79 -26.46
N GLN A 295 8.24 2.18 -25.57
CA GLN A 295 8.63 0.97 -24.85
C GLN A 295 8.89 -0.23 -25.77
N ILE A 296 8.11 -0.39 -26.84
CA ILE A 296 8.37 -1.40 -27.87
C ILE A 296 9.74 -1.14 -28.53
N ALA A 297 10.08 0.12 -28.82
CA ALA A 297 11.38 0.48 -29.37
C ALA A 297 12.53 0.11 -28.40
N CYS A 298 12.37 0.37 -27.09
CA CYS A 298 13.33 -0.05 -26.06
C CYS A 298 13.51 -1.58 -26.06
N CYS A 299 12.42 -2.34 -26.15
CA CYS A 299 12.47 -3.80 -26.23
C CYS A 299 13.26 -4.29 -27.45
N HIS A 300 13.00 -3.72 -28.64
CA HIS A 300 13.73 -4.06 -29.86
C HIS A 300 15.21 -3.67 -29.78
N ALA A 301 15.54 -2.53 -29.14
CA ALA A 301 16.92 -2.13 -28.88
C ALA A 301 17.66 -3.20 -28.05
N LYS A 302 17.03 -3.70 -26.97
CA LYS A 302 17.59 -4.78 -26.13
C LYS A 302 17.71 -6.12 -26.86
N LEU A 303 16.81 -6.40 -27.79
CA LEU A 303 16.87 -7.58 -28.66
C LEU A 303 17.86 -7.42 -29.84
N LYS A 304 18.49 -6.25 -29.98
CA LYS A 304 19.38 -5.88 -31.08
C LYS A 304 18.70 -5.89 -32.46
N ASP A 305 17.40 -5.64 -32.48
CA ASP A 305 16.57 -5.53 -33.69
C ASP A 305 16.45 -4.05 -34.10
N LYS A 306 17.49 -3.55 -34.77
CA LYS A 306 17.64 -2.13 -35.10
C LYS A 306 16.48 -1.61 -35.95
N ASP A 307 16.04 -2.37 -36.95
CA ASP A 307 15.06 -1.90 -37.94
C ASP A 307 13.71 -1.60 -37.29
N ASN A 308 13.21 -2.53 -36.47
CA ASN A 308 11.96 -2.33 -35.74
C ASN A 308 12.12 -1.27 -34.63
N MET A 309 13.26 -1.23 -33.94
CA MET A 309 13.55 -0.18 -32.96
C MET A 309 13.41 1.22 -33.57
N ILE A 310 14.06 1.48 -34.71
CA ILE A 310 14.01 2.78 -35.41
C ILE A 310 12.58 3.08 -35.87
N GLN A 311 11.86 2.09 -36.39
CA GLN A 311 10.48 2.26 -36.86
C GLN A 311 9.51 2.67 -35.73
N TYR A 312 9.56 1.99 -34.60
CA TYR A 312 8.71 2.31 -33.45
C TYR A 312 9.10 3.62 -32.78
N LEU A 313 10.41 3.88 -32.62
CA LEU A 313 10.91 5.13 -32.05
C LEU A 313 10.50 6.35 -32.90
N LYS A 314 10.63 6.24 -34.23
CA LYS A 314 10.13 7.27 -35.17
C LYS A 314 8.63 7.52 -35.01
N SER A 315 7.85 6.45 -34.82
CA SER A 315 6.40 6.55 -34.64
C SER A 315 6.05 7.27 -33.32
N ALA A 316 6.72 6.92 -32.22
CA ALA A 316 6.58 7.60 -30.93
C ALA A 316 6.97 9.09 -31.01
N ILE A 317 8.09 9.42 -31.66
CA ILE A 317 8.56 10.80 -31.84
C ILE A 317 7.59 11.65 -32.69
N ASN A 318 6.98 11.04 -33.70
CA ASN A 318 6.00 11.73 -34.54
C ASN A 318 4.72 12.11 -33.77
N LEU A 319 4.33 11.29 -32.79
CA LEU A 319 3.19 11.55 -31.91
C LEU A 319 3.55 12.56 -30.81
N ASN A 320 4.73 12.40 -30.19
CA ASN A 320 5.23 13.28 -29.15
C ASN A 320 6.73 13.55 -29.34
N LYS A 321 7.07 14.82 -29.62
CA LYS A 321 8.46 15.23 -29.90
C LYS A 321 9.37 15.16 -28.69
N GLU A 322 8.83 15.13 -27.46
CA GLU A 322 9.63 15.03 -26.23
C GLU A 322 10.43 13.71 -26.19
N ASN A 323 9.91 12.65 -26.80
CA ASN A 323 10.56 11.35 -26.93
C ASN A 323 11.96 11.43 -27.58
N LYS A 324 12.25 12.46 -28.40
CA LYS A 324 13.61 12.68 -28.94
C LYS A 324 14.62 12.90 -27.81
N ASN A 325 14.25 13.75 -26.85
CA ASN A 325 15.12 14.09 -25.73
C ASN A 325 15.21 12.94 -24.74
N GLU A 326 14.15 12.14 -24.57
CA GLU A 326 14.21 10.96 -23.71
C GLU A 326 15.17 9.91 -24.29
N ALA A 327 15.06 9.62 -25.60
CA ALA A 327 15.85 8.57 -26.26
C ALA A 327 17.36 8.77 -26.14
N ILE A 328 17.85 10.02 -26.18
CA ILE A 328 19.29 10.33 -26.07
C ILE A 328 19.85 10.20 -24.63
N HIS A 329 18.98 10.05 -23.63
CA HIS A 329 19.37 9.85 -22.23
C HIS A 329 19.02 8.45 -21.70
N ASP A 330 18.20 7.70 -22.43
CA ASP A 330 17.76 6.36 -22.05
C ASP A 330 18.83 5.31 -22.35
N GLU A 331 19.23 4.56 -21.31
CA GLU A 331 20.28 3.54 -21.42
C GLU A 331 19.87 2.35 -22.30
N ASP A 332 18.57 2.19 -22.58
CA ASP A 332 18.09 1.17 -23.49
C ASP A 332 18.56 1.38 -24.93
N PHE A 333 18.80 2.64 -25.32
CA PHE A 333 19.32 3.01 -26.64
C PHE A 333 20.82 3.30 -26.67
N LYS A 334 21.54 3.10 -25.56
CA LYS A 334 22.95 3.49 -25.43
C LYS A 334 23.87 2.93 -26.51
N GLU A 335 23.62 1.71 -26.99
CA GLU A 335 24.39 1.10 -28.08
C GLU A 335 24.19 1.81 -29.44
N TYR A 336 23.12 2.60 -29.57
CA TYR A 336 22.67 3.25 -30.81
C TYR A 336 22.89 4.76 -30.82
N TRP A 337 23.35 5.39 -29.73
CA TRP A 337 23.54 6.85 -29.71
C TRP A 337 24.51 7.37 -30.77
N GLU A 338 25.45 6.55 -31.22
CA GLU A 338 26.39 6.91 -32.29
C GLU A 338 25.91 6.52 -33.70
N ASP A 339 24.83 5.75 -33.81
CA ASP A 339 24.27 5.25 -35.07
C ASP A 339 23.63 6.38 -35.89
N GLU A 340 23.84 6.37 -37.21
CA GLU A 340 23.37 7.44 -38.10
C GLU A 340 21.83 7.51 -38.15
N ASP A 341 21.14 6.37 -38.24
CA ASP A 341 19.67 6.34 -38.33
C ASP A 341 19.03 6.83 -37.02
N PHE A 342 19.65 6.50 -35.88
CA PHE A 342 19.20 6.98 -34.58
C PHE A 342 19.40 8.50 -34.44
N LYS A 343 20.59 9.00 -34.80
CA LYS A 343 20.89 10.44 -34.79
C LYS A 343 19.95 11.23 -35.69
N ASP A 344 19.63 10.73 -36.87
CA ASP A 344 18.69 11.38 -37.80
C ASP A 344 17.28 11.53 -37.20
N LEU A 345 16.88 10.63 -36.28
CA LEU A 345 15.62 10.73 -35.56
C LEU A 345 15.68 11.70 -34.38
N THR A 346 16.78 11.72 -33.63
CA THR A 346 16.86 12.41 -32.33
C THR A 346 17.48 13.80 -32.37
N CYS A 347 18.32 14.09 -33.36
CA CYS A 347 19.01 15.38 -33.49
C CYS A 347 18.21 16.47 -34.22
#